data_AF-H8N2A2-F1
#
_entry.id   AF-H8N2A2-F1
#
_cell.length_a   1.000
_cell.length_b   1.000
_cell.length_c   1.000
_cell.angle_alpha   90.00
_cell.angle_beta   90.00
_cell.angle_gamma   90.00
#
_symmetry.space_group_name_H-M   'P 1'
#
loop_
_entity.id
_entity.type
_entity.pdbx_description
1 polymer ?
#
loop_
_entity_poly.entity_id
_entity_poly.type
_entity_poly.pdbx_seq_one_letter_code
_entity_poly.pdbx_strand_id
1 'polypeptide(L)'
;MSEKIDATSDILPSGTITFYEACIPPLTAGDYQLTASQQPDIPNAAAPPAYSATQLLTVDGPRFTLQPTDVKMVYPPARQQGAYGETLPHIVLAQRDLPWSRALGGSQATATTPWLALLTVYPASESSLVTAPTQMTVAQVASPGQGIQGPVLGTLSQQTLAQQCLAIDMDTGLFTAIAPQLAELPFLAHARQVDTSAKETTGGVQEGFFSVVVGNRLPDSSSAEPRDSTVFLVSLEGQQDNLPGGSGFPSGVTKVRLVVLASWSFTTRQSAGDFIGLLQALPQRGGVRLLQMPHAEAETTLPEQTYAEQGLELGYVPLLDLSRSGEQTTSWYRGPLSPYPTTRDLGGPYATSDAAMQYDPEHGLFAMSWAAAWQIGRLLALADRSFAQGIIQWRRQAFFQQGQTQADTLLATRLEAPAGTSGPASRRSWHAGLVQGFLRERFGPVLREGVTVPLVTPRSKRLDPERLPGLVAGSRLAAARQAGEDPLQAIASQLFEETP
;
A
#
# COMPACT_ATOMS: atom_id res chain seq x y z
N MET A 1 -12.73 17.67 -31.04
CA MET A 1 -11.47 17.48 -31.80
C MET A 1 -10.96 16.10 -31.45
N SER A 2 -10.71 15.23 -32.43
CA SER A 2 -10.09 13.92 -32.19
C SER A 2 -8.58 14.12 -32.24
N GLU A 3 -7.88 13.76 -31.18
CA GLU A 3 -6.43 13.79 -31.10
C GLU A 3 -5.91 12.37 -31.27
N LYS A 4 -4.97 12.19 -32.20
CA LYS A 4 -4.31 10.90 -32.40
C LYS A 4 -3.19 10.79 -31.36
N ILE A 5 -3.36 9.89 -30.40
CA ILE A 5 -2.35 9.63 -29.38
C ILE A 5 -1.33 8.64 -29.97
N ASP A 6 -0.10 9.09 -30.22
CA ASP A 6 1.00 8.21 -30.60
C ASP A 6 1.69 7.71 -29.33
N ALA A 7 1.71 6.39 -29.11
CA ALA A 7 2.14 5.74 -27.86
C ALA A 7 3.60 6.04 -27.45
N THR A 8 4.41 6.63 -28.32
CA THR A 8 5.84 6.88 -28.10
C THR A 8 6.22 8.34 -27.84
N SER A 9 5.32 9.32 -28.00
CA SER A 9 5.67 10.75 -27.92
C SER A 9 5.19 11.49 -26.67
N ASP A 10 4.18 10.98 -25.97
CA ASP A 10 3.43 11.80 -25.02
C ASP A 10 3.83 11.48 -23.57
N ILE A 11 5.07 11.77 -23.16
CA ILE A 11 5.42 11.73 -21.74
C ILE A 11 4.92 13.02 -21.09
N LEU A 12 3.97 12.91 -20.17
CA LEU A 12 3.44 14.07 -19.45
C LEU A 12 4.49 14.70 -18.52
N PRO A 13 4.52 16.05 -18.40
CA PRO A 13 5.30 16.73 -17.38
C PRO A 13 4.95 16.24 -15.96
N SER A 14 5.92 16.26 -15.05
CA SER A 14 5.67 15.77 -13.71
C SER A 14 4.58 16.55 -12.98
N GLY A 15 3.67 15.83 -12.34
CA GLY A 15 2.51 16.41 -11.65
C GLY A 15 1.33 16.80 -12.56
N THR A 16 1.39 16.53 -13.87
CA THR A 16 0.24 16.75 -14.77
C THR A 16 -0.61 15.51 -14.98
N ILE A 17 -1.90 15.74 -15.23
CA ILE A 17 -2.90 14.73 -15.57
C ILE A 17 -3.71 15.24 -16.75
N THR A 18 -3.93 14.37 -17.74
CA THR A 18 -4.77 14.68 -18.91
C THR A 18 -5.93 13.70 -18.95
N PHE A 19 -7.14 14.22 -19.22
CA PHE A 19 -8.35 13.44 -19.34
C PHE A 19 -8.81 13.41 -20.80
N TYR A 20 -9.19 12.22 -21.26
CA TYR A 20 -9.71 11.96 -22.59
C TYR A 20 -11.11 11.37 -22.45
N GLU A 21 -12.05 11.86 -23.25
CA GLU A 21 -13.42 11.36 -23.29
C GLU A 21 -13.45 9.85 -23.61
N ALA A 22 -12.73 9.43 -24.64
CA ALA A 22 -12.63 8.03 -25.02
C ALA A 22 -11.29 7.73 -25.68
N CYS A 23 -10.81 6.48 -25.52
CA CYS A 23 -9.67 5.95 -26.25
C CYS A 23 -10.16 4.85 -27.20
N ILE A 24 -10.48 5.24 -28.43
CA ILE A 24 -11.06 4.34 -29.43
C ILE A 24 -9.93 3.56 -30.10
N PRO A 25 -9.93 2.22 -30.06
CA PRO A 25 -8.93 1.44 -30.77
C PRO A 25 -9.17 1.56 -32.29
N PRO A 26 -8.10 1.54 -33.11
CA PRO A 26 -8.24 1.64 -34.57
C PRO A 26 -9.01 0.44 -35.17
N LEU A 27 -8.98 -0.70 -34.47
CA LEU A 27 -9.73 -1.91 -34.82
C LEU A 27 -10.29 -2.51 -33.53
N THR A 28 -11.61 -2.70 -33.47
CA THR A 28 -12.27 -3.29 -32.29
C THR A 28 -12.06 -4.81 -32.25
N ALA A 29 -12.24 -5.42 -31.08
CA ALA A 29 -12.13 -6.87 -30.93
C ALA A 29 -13.26 -7.59 -31.69
N GLY A 30 -12.90 -8.54 -32.54
CA GLY A 30 -13.84 -9.23 -33.41
C GLY A 30 -13.17 -10.01 -34.54
N ASP A 31 -14.00 -10.66 -35.34
CA ASP A 31 -13.56 -11.39 -36.52
C ASP A 31 -13.69 -10.51 -37.77
N TYR A 32 -12.60 -10.43 -38.52
CA TYR A 32 -12.45 -9.61 -39.71
C TYR A 32 -12.05 -10.44 -40.91
N GLN A 33 -12.41 -9.96 -42.08
CA GLN A 33 -11.99 -10.51 -43.36
C GLN A 33 -11.13 -9.47 -44.08
N LEU A 34 -9.83 -9.74 -44.19
CA LEU A 34 -8.91 -8.94 -44.96
C LEU A 34 -8.98 -9.37 -46.43
N THR A 35 -9.38 -8.47 -47.32
CA THR A 35 -9.36 -8.70 -48.76
C THR A 35 -8.33 -7.80 -49.42
N ALA A 36 -7.30 -8.40 -50.02
CA ALA A 36 -6.31 -7.71 -50.82
C ALA A 36 -6.65 -7.87 -52.30
N SER A 37 -6.88 -6.76 -53.01
CA SER A 37 -7.07 -6.75 -54.46
C SER A 37 -5.85 -6.14 -55.16
N GLN A 38 -5.38 -6.79 -56.21
CA GLN A 38 -4.31 -6.29 -57.08
C GLN A 38 -4.84 -6.21 -58.50
N GLN A 39 -4.73 -5.02 -59.09
CA GLN A 39 -5.04 -4.77 -60.49
C GLN A 39 -3.74 -4.36 -61.20
N PRO A 40 -3.07 -5.28 -61.91
CA PRO A 40 -1.83 -4.97 -62.59
C PRO A 40 -2.11 -4.08 -63.81
N ASP A 41 -1.37 -2.98 -63.93
CA ASP A 41 -1.39 -2.14 -65.12
C ASP A 41 -0.38 -2.68 -66.14
N ILE A 42 -0.88 -3.34 -67.20
CA ILE A 42 -0.06 -3.95 -68.25
C ILE A 42 -0.32 -3.21 -69.57
N PRO A 43 0.69 -2.53 -70.14
CA PRO A 43 0.56 -1.86 -71.42
C PRO A 43 0.14 -2.84 -72.53
N ASN A 44 -0.87 -2.47 -73.32
CA ASN A 44 -1.45 -3.25 -74.43
C ASN A 44 -2.24 -4.52 -74.06
N ALA A 45 -2.62 -4.72 -72.80
CA ALA A 45 -3.57 -5.77 -72.43
C ALA A 45 -5.02 -5.21 -72.43
N ALA A 46 -5.93 -5.83 -73.19
CA ALA A 46 -7.32 -5.37 -73.32
C ALA A 46 -8.15 -5.49 -72.02
N ALA A 47 -7.71 -6.32 -71.06
CA ALA A 47 -8.25 -6.42 -69.71
C ALA A 47 -7.26 -7.21 -68.81
N PRO A 48 -6.42 -6.55 -67.98
CA PRO A 48 -5.57 -7.26 -67.04
C PRO A 48 -6.41 -8.00 -65.97
N PRO A 49 -6.06 -9.24 -65.59
CA PRO A 49 -6.79 -9.99 -64.58
C PRO A 49 -6.65 -9.35 -63.20
N ALA A 50 -7.78 -9.14 -62.51
CA ALA A 50 -7.78 -8.73 -61.12
C ALA A 50 -7.50 -9.94 -60.22
N TYR A 51 -6.51 -9.81 -59.34
CA TYR A 51 -6.21 -10.82 -58.33
C TYR A 51 -6.83 -10.39 -57.00
N SER A 52 -7.50 -11.30 -56.31
CA SER A 52 -8.01 -11.05 -54.97
C SER A 52 -7.61 -12.19 -54.05
N ALA A 53 -7.03 -11.87 -52.90
CA ALA A 53 -6.77 -12.81 -51.82
C ALA A 53 -7.55 -12.38 -50.59
N THR A 54 -8.15 -13.37 -49.91
CA THR A 54 -8.95 -13.12 -48.71
C THR A 54 -8.41 -13.94 -47.56
N GLN A 55 -8.18 -13.30 -46.41
CA GLN A 55 -7.69 -13.93 -45.19
C GLN A 55 -8.57 -13.52 -44.01
N LEU A 56 -8.91 -14.50 -43.16
CA LEU A 56 -9.60 -14.24 -41.90
C LEU A 56 -8.60 -13.79 -40.83
N LEU A 57 -8.96 -12.78 -40.07
CA LEU A 57 -8.18 -12.19 -38.98
C LEU A 57 -9.09 -12.07 -37.76
N THR A 58 -8.66 -12.53 -36.59
CA THR A 58 -9.36 -12.28 -35.33
C THR A 58 -8.53 -11.31 -34.49
N VAL A 59 -9.17 -10.20 -34.08
CA VAL A 59 -8.59 -9.26 -33.11
C VAL A 59 -9.05 -9.71 -31.74
N ASP A 60 -8.09 -10.22 -30.95
CA ASP A 60 -8.36 -10.71 -29.60
C ASP A 60 -8.54 -9.55 -28.61
N GLY A 61 -9.36 -9.78 -27.59
CA GLY A 61 -9.62 -8.81 -26.53
C GLY A 61 -10.48 -9.41 -25.41
N PRO A 62 -10.36 -8.91 -24.17
CA PRO A 62 -11.17 -9.41 -23.06
C PRO A 62 -12.67 -9.28 -23.37
N ARG A 63 -13.42 -10.38 -23.18
CA ARG A 63 -14.87 -10.43 -23.47
C ARG A 63 -15.69 -11.05 -22.33
N PHE A 64 -15.25 -12.20 -21.82
CA PHE A 64 -15.98 -12.94 -20.78
C PHE A 64 -15.22 -13.08 -19.45
N THR A 65 -13.92 -12.80 -19.45
CA THR A 65 -13.05 -12.82 -18.29
C THR A 65 -12.08 -11.65 -18.39
N LEU A 66 -11.63 -11.17 -17.23
CA LEU A 66 -10.63 -10.13 -17.09
C LEU A 66 -9.53 -10.65 -16.16
N GLN A 67 -8.26 -10.41 -16.50
CA GLN A 67 -7.17 -10.85 -15.64
C GLN A 67 -7.04 -9.91 -14.44
N PRO A 68 -6.65 -10.40 -13.25
CA PRO A 68 -6.42 -9.51 -12.10
C PRO A 68 -5.40 -8.40 -12.37
N THR A 69 -4.45 -8.63 -13.27
CA THR A 69 -3.44 -7.64 -13.71
C THR A 69 -4.02 -6.48 -14.50
N ASP A 70 -5.20 -6.66 -15.11
CA ASP A 70 -5.88 -5.63 -15.89
C ASP A 70 -6.60 -4.63 -14.98
N VAL A 71 -6.82 -4.97 -13.71
CA VAL A 71 -7.41 -4.08 -12.70
C VAL A 71 -6.29 -3.41 -11.91
N LYS A 72 -6.15 -2.09 -12.04
CA LYS A 72 -5.13 -1.32 -11.32
C LYS A 72 -5.61 -0.85 -9.95
N MET A 73 -6.87 -0.45 -9.85
CA MET A 73 -7.46 0.05 -8.62
C MET A 73 -8.98 -0.05 -8.68
N VAL A 74 -9.59 -0.29 -7.52
CA VAL A 74 -11.03 -0.15 -7.31
C VAL A 74 -11.27 0.85 -6.19
N TYR A 75 -12.33 1.65 -6.34
CA TYR A 75 -12.80 2.57 -5.33
C TYR A 75 -14.32 2.42 -5.17
N PRO A 76 -14.85 2.38 -3.94
CA PRO A 76 -14.13 2.27 -2.68
C PRO A 76 -13.23 1.02 -2.59
N PRO A 77 -12.15 1.05 -1.79
CA PRO A 77 -11.22 -0.07 -1.70
C PRO A 77 -11.91 -1.35 -1.21
N ALA A 78 -11.57 -2.48 -1.84
CA ALA A 78 -12.15 -3.77 -1.50
C ALA A 78 -11.94 -4.13 -0.02
N ARG A 79 -13.01 -4.59 0.63
CA ARG A 79 -13.07 -5.02 2.04
C ARG A 79 -12.67 -3.93 3.03
N GLN A 80 -12.73 -2.66 2.64
CA GLN A 80 -12.52 -1.54 3.55
C GLN A 80 -13.83 -0.92 4.00
N GLN A 81 -13.72 -0.14 5.08
CA GLN A 81 -14.82 0.60 5.67
C GLN A 81 -14.49 2.09 5.71
N GLY A 82 -15.44 2.95 5.32
CA GLY A 82 -15.20 4.38 5.27
C GLY A 82 -16.42 5.21 4.86
N ALA A 83 -16.25 6.53 4.81
CA ALA A 83 -17.26 7.48 4.38
C ALA A 83 -17.31 7.56 2.84
N TYR A 84 -17.97 6.60 2.21
CA TYR A 84 -18.02 6.49 0.75
C TYR A 84 -19.32 6.99 0.12
N GLY A 85 -20.27 7.50 0.92
CA GLY A 85 -21.61 7.88 0.47
C GLY A 85 -21.69 9.02 -0.55
N GLU A 86 -20.63 9.82 -0.67
CA GLU A 86 -20.59 11.01 -1.55
C GLU A 86 -19.79 10.78 -2.84
N THR A 87 -19.20 9.59 -3.03
CA THR A 87 -18.37 9.31 -4.20
C THR A 87 -18.90 8.11 -4.96
N LEU A 88 -19.05 8.24 -6.28
CA LEU A 88 -19.45 7.15 -7.14
C LEU A 88 -18.36 6.05 -7.18
N PRO A 89 -18.74 4.77 -7.06
CA PRO A 89 -17.78 3.68 -7.22
C PRO A 89 -17.15 3.72 -8.61
N HIS A 90 -15.86 3.45 -8.70
CA HIS A 90 -15.13 3.43 -9.96
C HIS A 90 -14.00 2.41 -9.95
N ILE A 91 -13.65 1.93 -11.14
CA ILE A 91 -12.55 1.00 -11.37
C ILE A 91 -11.58 1.60 -12.38
N VAL A 92 -10.29 1.44 -12.12
CA VAL A 92 -9.20 1.85 -13.00
C VAL A 92 -8.60 0.61 -13.64
N LEU A 93 -8.61 0.57 -14.96
CA LEU A 93 -8.14 -0.54 -15.77
C LEU A 93 -6.79 -0.19 -16.43
N ALA A 94 -5.94 -1.21 -16.57
CA ALA A 94 -4.60 -1.08 -17.13
C ALA A 94 -4.62 -0.76 -18.63
N GLN A 95 -5.59 -1.33 -19.35
CA GLN A 95 -5.77 -1.10 -20.79
C GLN A 95 -6.59 0.17 -21.01
N ARG A 96 -6.03 1.11 -21.79
CA ARG A 96 -6.63 2.43 -22.05
C ARG A 96 -7.88 2.39 -22.91
N ASP A 97 -8.01 1.40 -23.76
CA ASP A 97 -9.04 1.25 -24.78
C ASP A 97 -10.09 0.18 -24.43
N LEU A 98 -9.88 -0.56 -23.34
CA LEU A 98 -10.72 -1.71 -22.95
C LEU A 98 -12.23 -1.40 -22.89
N PRO A 99 -12.70 -0.27 -22.32
CA PRO A 99 -14.14 0.04 -22.33
C PRO A 99 -14.72 0.23 -23.74
N TRP A 100 -13.90 0.59 -24.74
CA TRP A 100 -14.30 0.84 -26.13
C TRP A 100 -13.82 -0.25 -27.10
N SER A 101 -13.25 -1.34 -26.60
CA SER A 101 -12.71 -2.42 -27.42
C SER A 101 -13.79 -3.21 -28.15
N ARG A 102 -15.06 -3.09 -27.74
CA ARG A 102 -16.20 -3.76 -28.36
C ARG A 102 -17.32 -2.75 -28.60
N ALA A 103 -17.95 -2.81 -29.76
CA ALA A 103 -19.07 -1.95 -30.10
C ALA A 103 -20.37 -2.48 -29.47
N LEU A 104 -21.14 -1.59 -28.84
CA LEU A 104 -22.53 -1.87 -28.48
C LEU A 104 -23.45 -1.59 -29.68
N GLY A 105 -24.45 -2.44 -29.87
CA GLY A 105 -25.56 -2.18 -30.80
C GLY A 105 -26.57 -1.18 -30.22
N GLY A 106 -27.50 -0.72 -31.06
CA GLY A 106 -28.56 0.22 -30.68
C GLY A 106 -28.44 1.56 -31.41
N SER A 107 -29.57 2.22 -31.64
CA SER A 107 -29.65 3.45 -32.44
C SER A 107 -28.97 4.66 -31.82
N GLN A 108 -28.77 4.66 -30.50
CA GLN A 108 -28.08 5.70 -29.73
C GLN A 108 -26.61 5.36 -29.41
N ALA A 109 -26.16 4.15 -29.74
CA ALA A 109 -24.78 3.74 -29.48
C ALA A 109 -23.84 4.43 -30.48
N THR A 110 -22.74 4.95 -29.97
CA THR A 110 -21.68 5.60 -30.75
C THR A 110 -20.35 4.89 -30.51
N ALA A 111 -19.31 5.25 -31.26
CA ALA A 111 -17.97 4.69 -31.05
C ALA A 111 -17.37 5.01 -29.66
N THR A 112 -17.89 6.04 -28.96
CA THR A 112 -17.48 6.40 -27.59
C THR A 112 -18.32 5.72 -26.52
N THR A 113 -19.32 4.93 -26.89
CA THR A 113 -20.17 4.21 -25.93
C THR A 113 -19.44 2.97 -25.41
N PRO A 114 -19.09 2.90 -24.12
CA PRO A 114 -18.42 1.74 -23.56
C PRO A 114 -19.33 0.51 -23.47
N TRP A 115 -18.77 -0.69 -23.65
CA TRP A 115 -19.51 -1.95 -23.48
C TRP A 115 -19.55 -2.44 -22.02
N LEU A 116 -18.95 -1.69 -21.10
CA LEU A 116 -18.82 -2.00 -19.68
C LEU A 116 -19.63 -1.03 -18.83
N ALA A 117 -20.18 -1.54 -17.72
CA ALA A 117 -20.80 -0.70 -16.70
C ALA A 117 -20.51 -1.22 -15.28
N LEU A 118 -20.52 -0.32 -14.31
CA LEU A 118 -20.46 -0.66 -12.89
C LEU A 118 -21.85 -0.59 -12.27
N LEU A 119 -22.31 -1.70 -11.70
CA LEU A 119 -23.58 -1.79 -10.99
C LEU A 119 -23.32 -1.92 -9.49
N THR A 120 -23.91 -1.02 -8.70
CA THR A 120 -23.84 -1.03 -7.23
C THR A 120 -25.11 -1.66 -6.65
N VAL A 121 -24.94 -2.70 -5.86
CA VAL A 121 -26.02 -3.45 -5.20
C VAL A 121 -25.88 -3.31 -3.68
N TYR A 122 -27.01 -3.15 -2.98
CA TYR A 122 -27.05 -3.08 -1.52
C TYR A 122 -27.54 -4.41 -0.94
N PRO A 123 -26.66 -5.29 -0.42
CA PRO A 123 -27.05 -6.63 0.02
C PRO A 123 -28.14 -6.64 1.11
N ALA A 124 -28.20 -5.60 1.95
CA ALA A 124 -29.19 -5.51 3.03
C ALA A 124 -30.65 -5.50 2.53
N SER A 125 -30.92 -4.87 1.37
CA SER A 125 -32.26 -4.76 0.80
C SER A 125 -32.46 -5.57 -0.49
N GLU A 126 -31.36 -5.90 -1.18
CA GLU A 126 -31.39 -6.42 -2.55
C GLU A 126 -30.74 -7.80 -2.71
N SER A 127 -30.25 -8.43 -1.64
CA SER A 127 -29.57 -9.75 -1.72
C SER A 127 -30.45 -10.88 -2.28
N SER A 128 -31.76 -10.81 -2.13
CA SER A 128 -32.70 -11.77 -2.73
C SER A 128 -32.94 -11.52 -4.24
N LEU A 129 -32.56 -10.34 -4.73
CA LEU A 129 -32.78 -9.89 -6.11
C LEU A 129 -31.56 -10.12 -7.00
N VAL A 130 -30.40 -10.50 -6.44
CA VAL A 130 -29.16 -10.75 -7.19
C VAL A 130 -28.46 -11.98 -6.65
N THR A 131 -28.09 -12.91 -7.54
CA THR A 131 -27.29 -14.07 -7.12
C THR A 131 -25.82 -13.70 -6.92
N ALA A 132 -25.10 -14.47 -6.11
CA ALA A 132 -23.64 -14.38 -6.07
C ALA A 132 -23.02 -14.76 -7.43
N PRO A 133 -21.85 -14.20 -7.79
CA PRO A 133 -21.13 -14.57 -9.02
C PRO A 133 -20.92 -16.08 -9.08
N THR A 134 -21.48 -16.71 -10.10
CA THR A 134 -21.43 -18.17 -10.30
C THR A 134 -20.61 -18.46 -11.55
N GLN A 135 -19.75 -19.48 -11.48
CA GLN A 135 -18.96 -19.92 -12.63
C GLN A 135 -19.85 -20.70 -13.61
N MET A 136 -19.85 -20.31 -14.88
CA MET A 136 -20.66 -20.90 -15.94
C MET A 136 -19.90 -20.89 -17.27
N THR A 137 -20.32 -21.72 -18.22
CA THR A 137 -19.82 -21.63 -19.60
C THR A 137 -20.51 -20.49 -20.36
N VAL A 138 -19.82 -19.93 -21.37
CA VAL A 138 -20.41 -18.91 -22.25
C VAL A 138 -21.69 -19.43 -22.93
N ALA A 139 -21.76 -20.73 -23.26
CA ALA A 139 -22.98 -21.35 -23.77
C ALA A 139 -24.17 -21.24 -22.79
N GLN A 140 -23.94 -21.47 -21.49
CA GLN A 140 -24.97 -21.35 -20.45
C GLN A 140 -25.37 -19.88 -20.18
N VAL A 141 -24.46 -18.94 -20.46
CA VAL A 141 -24.75 -17.51 -20.37
C VAL A 141 -25.60 -17.04 -21.55
N ALA A 142 -25.23 -17.41 -22.78
CA ALA A 142 -25.92 -17.00 -24.00
C ALA A 142 -27.34 -17.58 -24.10
N SER A 143 -27.52 -18.82 -23.66
CA SER A 143 -28.81 -19.52 -23.68
C SER A 143 -29.20 -19.96 -22.28
N PRO A 144 -29.64 -19.03 -21.40
CA PRO A 144 -30.11 -19.41 -20.08
C PRO A 144 -31.45 -20.16 -20.17
N GLY A 145 -31.82 -20.84 -19.09
CA GLY A 145 -33.09 -21.57 -18.99
C GLY A 145 -34.32 -20.66 -19.00
N GLN A 146 -35.50 -21.26 -18.87
CA GLN A 146 -36.79 -20.55 -18.87
C GLN A 146 -36.84 -19.43 -17.81
N GLY A 147 -37.36 -18.25 -18.20
CA GLY A 147 -37.59 -17.11 -17.30
C GLY A 147 -36.39 -16.20 -17.04
N ILE A 148 -35.23 -16.48 -17.64
CA ILE A 148 -34.00 -15.68 -17.55
C ILE A 148 -33.62 -15.18 -18.95
N GLN A 149 -33.28 -13.90 -19.08
CA GLN A 149 -32.80 -13.31 -20.32
C GLN A 149 -31.27 -13.26 -20.35
N GLY A 150 -30.67 -13.89 -21.35
CA GLY A 150 -29.23 -13.84 -21.62
C GLY A 150 -28.86 -12.76 -22.63
N PRO A 151 -27.56 -12.44 -22.77
CA PRO A 151 -27.08 -11.50 -23.77
C PRO A 151 -27.19 -12.07 -25.20
N VAL A 152 -27.57 -11.23 -26.14
CA VAL A 152 -27.59 -11.55 -27.58
C VAL A 152 -26.20 -11.36 -28.18
N LEU A 153 -25.40 -12.43 -28.22
CA LEU A 153 -23.95 -12.38 -28.54
C LEU A 153 -23.59 -12.74 -30.00
N GLY A 154 -24.58 -12.87 -30.89
CA GLY A 154 -24.38 -13.28 -32.28
C GLY A 154 -23.85 -14.72 -32.41
N THR A 155 -23.21 -15.02 -33.55
CA THR A 155 -22.63 -16.35 -33.80
C THR A 155 -21.28 -16.46 -33.08
N LEU A 156 -21.16 -17.45 -32.19
CA LEU A 156 -19.94 -17.73 -31.43
C LEU A 156 -19.29 -19.04 -31.89
N SER A 157 -17.95 -19.09 -31.87
CA SER A 157 -17.22 -20.32 -32.14
C SER A 157 -17.42 -21.35 -31.00
N GLN A 158 -17.29 -22.64 -31.32
CA GLN A 158 -17.40 -23.72 -30.31
C GLN A 158 -16.39 -23.57 -29.17
N GLN A 159 -15.18 -23.07 -29.49
CA GLN A 159 -14.16 -22.79 -28.48
C GLN A 159 -14.63 -21.68 -27.52
N THR A 160 -15.25 -20.61 -28.03
CA THR A 160 -15.77 -19.51 -27.22
C THR A 160 -16.91 -20.00 -26.31
N LEU A 161 -17.83 -20.79 -26.86
CA LEU A 161 -18.95 -21.36 -26.11
C LEU A 161 -18.51 -22.24 -24.92
N ALA A 162 -17.35 -22.89 -25.04
CA ALA A 162 -16.77 -23.73 -23.99
C ALA A 162 -15.97 -22.95 -22.94
N GLN A 163 -15.70 -21.65 -23.14
CA GLN A 163 -14.97 -20.83 -22.16
C GLN A 163 -15.76 -20.67 -20.86
N GLN A 164 -15.04 -20.60 -19.75
CA GLN A 164 -15.59 -20.34 -18.42
C GLN A 164 -15.63 -18.85 -18.16
N CYS A 165 -16.69 -18.39 -17.50
CA CYS A 165 -16.88 -17.01 -17.09
C CYS A 165 -17.67 -16.94 -15.78
N LEU A 166 -17.69 -15.76 -15.16
CA LEU A 166 -18.56 -15.50 -14.01
C LEU A 166 -19.82 -14.79 -14.50
N ALA A 167 -20.97 -15.19 -13.97
CA ALA A 167 -22.23 -14.51 -14.25
C ALA A 167 -23.08 -14.35 -12.98
N ILE A 168 -23.95 -13.36 -13.01
CA ILE A 168 -24.98 -13.12 -12.00
C ILE A 168 -26.35 -13.11 -12.67
N ASP A 169 -27.36 -13.61 -11.95
CA ASP A 169 -28.76 -13.45 -12.31
C ASP A 169 -29.35 -12.34 -11.42
N MET A 170 -29.80 -11.27 -12.04
CA MET A 170 -30.37 -10.09 -11.40
C MET A 170 -31.85 -9.96 -11.76
N ASP A 171 -32.69 -9.60 -10.79
CA ASP A 171 -34.08 -9.27 -11.05
C ASP A 171 -34.21 -8.15 -12.09
N THR A 172 -35.14 -8.32 -13.04
CA THR A 172 -35.35 -7.35 -14.14
C THR A 172 -35.75 -5.96 -13.64
N GLY A 173 -36.53 -5.88 -12.55
CA GLY A 173 -36.92 -4.62 -11.93
C GLY A 173 -35.73 -3.91 -11.29
N LEU A 174 -34.89 -4.66 -10.57
CA LEU A 174 -33.65 -4.11 -10.01
C LEU A 174 -32.70 -3.66 -11.12
N PHE A 175 -32.47 -4.47 -12.15
CA PHE A 175 -31.59 -4.11 -13.27
C PHE A 175 -32.05 -2.83 -13.95
N THR A 176 -33.34 -2.71 -14.25
CA THR A 176 -33.89 -1.51 -14.89
C THR A 176 -33.77 -0.27 -13.98
N ALA A 177 -33.78 -0.44 -12.66
CA ALA A 177 -33.64 0.65 -11.71
C ALA A 177 -32.19 1.15 -11.55
N ILE A 178 -31.19 0.29 -11.75
CA ILE A 178 -29.78 0.61 -11.45
C ILE A 178 -28.89 0.66 -12.69
N ALA A 179 -29.27 0.05 -13.80
CA ALA A 179 -28.48 0.08 -15.03
C ALA A 179 -28.46 1.49 -15.64
N PRO A 180 -27.35 1.91 -16.25
CA PRO A 180 -27.29 3.19 -16.96
C PRO A 180 -28.08 3.14 -18.28
N GLN A 181 -28.57 4.30 -18.72
CA GLN A 181 -29.14 4.43 -20.06
C GLN A 181 -28.04 4.35 -21.13
N LEU A 182 -28.40 3.91 -22.34
CA LEU A 182 -27.45 3.83 -23.46
C LEU A 182 -26.79 5.19 -23.77
N ALA A 183 -27.52 6.30 -23.60
CA ALA A 183 -27.01 7.66 -23.79
C ALA A 183 -26.14 8.18 -22.62
N GLU A 184 -26.22 7.55 -21.44
CA GLU A 184 -25.41 7.92 -20.26
C GLU A 184 -24.03 7.27 -20.28
N LEU A 185 -23.89 6.11 -20.93
CA LEU A 185 -22.67 5.32 -20.94
C LEU A 185 -21.41 6.09 -21.37
N PRO A 186 -21.43 6.98 -22.40
CA PRO A 186 -20.25 7.79 -22.74
C PRO A 186 -19.73 8.68 -21.60
N PHE A 187 -20.56 9.04 -20.63
CA PHE A 187 -20.16 9.85 -19.46
C PHE A 187 -19.64 9.00 -18.29
N LEU A 188 -19.85 7.68 -18.34
CA LEU A 188 -19.48 6.73 -17.28
C LEU A 188 -18.16 6.03 -17.55
N ALA A 189 -17.48 6.35 -18.66
CA ALA A 189 -16.12 5.91 -18.91
C ALA A 189 -15.27 7.06 -19.46
N HIS A 190 -14.01 7.12 -19.07
CA HIS A 190 -13.03 8.05 -19.64
C HIS A 190 -11.63 7.44 -19.57
N ALA A 191 -10.73 7.92 -20.42
CA ALA A 191 -9.32 7.59 -20.32
C ALA A 191 -8.58 8.73 -19.61
N ARG A 192 -7.54 8.38 -18.86
CA ARG A 192 -6.67 9.37 -18.24
C ARG A 192 -5.23 8.98 -18.42
N GLN A 193 -4.39 9.99 -18.54
CA GLN A 193 -2.96 9.85 -18.59
C GLN A 193 -2.35 10.54 -17.37
N VAL A 194 -1.46 9.86 -16.68
CA VAL A 194 -0.77 10.36 -15.48
C VAL A 194 0.72 10.12 -15.58
N ASP A 195 1.51 11.04 -15.03
CA ASP A 195 2.95 10.80 -14.84
C ASP A 195 3.18 9.70 -13.80
N THR A 196 3.91 8.65 -14.20
CA THR A 196 4.27 7.50 -13.36
C THR A 196 5.73 7.53 -12.92
N SER A 197 6.51 8.57 -13.29
CA SER A 197 7.95 8.65 -13.03
C SER A 197 8.33 8.60 -11.54
N ALA A 198 7.48 9.13 -10.66
CA ALA A 198 7.67 9.15 -9.21
C ALA A 198 6.86 8.08 -8.45
N LYS A 199 6.24 7.12 -9.15
CA LYS A 199 5.54 5.98 -8.53
C LYS A 199 6.50 4.82 -8.27
N GLU A 200 6.33 4.14 -7.13
CA GLU A 200 6.98 2.86 -6.85
C GLU A 200 6.73 1.85 -7.98
N THR A 201 7.80 1.44 -8.67
CA THR A 201 7.73 0.60 -9.88
C THR A 201 7.44 -0.85 -9.52
N THR A 202 6.19 -1.20 -9.21
CA THR A 202 5.76 -2.60 -9.14
C THR A 202 5.47 -3.12 -10.55
N GLY A 203 6.54 -3.36 -11.32
CA GLY A 203 6.47 -3.98 -12.65
C GLY A 203 6.35 -3.01 -13.83
N GLY A 204 7.49 -2.76 -14.49
CA GLY A 204 7.60 -2.11 -15.79
C GLY A 204 7.32 -0.60 -15.81
N VAL A 205 7.92 0.10 -16.78
CA VAL A 205 7.53 1.49 -17.11
C VAL A 205 6.12 1.43 -17.70
N GLN A 206 5.12 1.82 -16.92
CA GLN A 206 3.75 1.92 -17.39
C GLN A 206 3.60 3.25 -18.11
N GLU A 207 3.08 3.22 -19.35
CA GLU A 207 2.86 4.39 -20.24
C GLU A 207 1.95 5.48 -19.65
N GLY A 208 1.53 5.37 -18.38
CA GLY A 208 0.73 6.36 -17.68
C GLY A 208 -0.73 6.41 -18.12
N PHE A 209 -1.09 5.70 -19.18
CA PHE A 209 -2.45 5.62 -19.71
C PHE A 209 -3.28 4.55 -19.00
N PHE A 210 -4.46 4.94 -18.56
CA PHE A 210 -5.45 4.08 -17.91
C PHE A 210 -6.84 4.42 -18.42
N SER A 211 -7.75 3.45 -18.37
CA SER A 211 -9.18 3.73 -18.50
C SER A 211 -9.86 3.64 -17.15
N VAL A 212 -10.92 4.42 -16.99
CA VAL A 212 -11.71 4.49 -15.77
C VAL A 212 -13.16 4.26 -16.13
N VAL A 213 -13.82 3.34 -15.43
CA VAL A 213 -15.27 3.14 -15.50
C VAL A 213 -15.86 3.57 -14.16
N VAL A 214 -16.92 4.36 -14.21
CA VAL A 214 -17.61 4.96 -13.06
C VAL A 214 -19.03 4.41 -13.01
N GLY A 215 -19.52 4.09 -11.81
CA GLY A 215 -20.92 3.70 -11.61
C GLY A 215 -21.86 4.90 -11.68
N ASN A 216 -23.15 4.64 -11.84
CA ASN A 216 -24.23 5.64 -11.86
C ASN A 216 -25.02 5.69 -10.53
N ARG A 217 -24.64 4.88 -9.53
CA ARG A 217 -25.34 4.75 -8.26
C ARG A 217 -24.37 4.90 -7.08
N LEU A 218 -24.65 5.86 -6.20
CA LEU A 218 -23.88 6.10 -4.97
C LEU A 218 -24.03 4.94 -3.98
N PRO A 219 -23.07 4.72 -3.07
CA PRO A 219 -23.24 3.76 -1.98
C PRO A 219 -24.29 4.22 -0.97
N ASP A 220 -25.02 3.28 -0.36
CA ASP A 220 -25.98 3.63 0.70
C ASP A 220 -25.25 4.18 1.93
N SER A 221 -25.55 5.43 2.27
CA SER A 221 -25.06 6.15 3.45
C SER A 221 -26.21 6.77 4.27
N SER A 222 -27.45 6.36 4.00
CA SER A 222 -28.66 6.92 4.62
C SER A 222 -28.83 6.55 6.09
N SER A 223 -28.20 5.45 6.51
CA SER A 223 -28.28 4.88 7.86
C SER A 223 -27.04 5.23 8.69
N ALA A 224 -27.23 5.44 10.00
CA ALA A 224 -26.12 5.57 10.95
C ALA A 224 -25.34 4.24 11.08
N GLU A 225 -26.04 3.11 10.96
CA GLU A 225 -25.41 1.79 10.96
C GLU A 225 -24.61 1.56 9.67
N PRO A 226 -23.45 0.88 9.75
CA PRO A 226 -22.67 0.53 8.58
C PRO A 226 -23.47 -0.28 7.55
N ARG A 227 -23.35 0.09 6.27
CA ARG A 227 -24.03 -0.57 5.15
C ARG A 227 -23.03 -1.16 4.19
N ASP A 228 -23.17 -2.45 3.92
CA ASP A 228 -22.38 -3.10 2.89
C ASP A 228 -22.91 -2.75 1.50
N SER A 229 -21.99 -2.65 0.54
CA SER A 229 -22.30 -2.49 -0.87
C SER A 229 -21.39 -3.42 -1.68
N THR A 230 -21.95 -4.02 -2.72
CA THR A 230 -21.22 -4.86 -3.66
C THR A 230 -21.29 -4.21 -5.04
N VAL A 231 -20.14 -4.08 -5.70
CA VAL A 231 -20.04 -3.50 -7.04
C VAL A 231 -19.63 -4.58 -8.02
N PHE A 232 -20.31 -4.61 -9.17
CA PHE A 232 -20.06 -5.53 -10.26
C PHE A 232 -19.66 -4.75 -11.52
N LEU A 233 -18.50 -5.06 -12.10
CA LEU A 233 -18.17 -4.69 -13.46
C LEU A 233 -18.81 -5.72 -14.40
N VAL A 234 -19.82 -5.28 -15.15
CA VAL A 234 -20.62 -6.14 -16.02
C VAL A 234 -20.41 -5.82 -17.50
N SER A 235 -20.56 -6.84 -18.34
CA SER A 235 -20.68 -6.66 -19.78
C SER A 235 -22.11 -6.29 -20.16
N LEU A 236 -22.26 -5.24 -20.97
CA LEU A 236 -23.53 -4.83 -21.59
C LEU A 236 -23.69 -5.36 -23.01
N GLU A 237 -22.74 -6.15 -23.50
CA GLU A 237 -22.80 -6.73 -24.83
C GLU A 237 -24.04 -7.63 -24.97
N GLY A 238 -24.90 -7.32 -25.94
CA GLY A 238 -26.12 -8.07 -26.20
C GLY A 238 -27.27 -7.79 -25.21
N GLN A 239 -27.12 -6.77 -24.36
CA GLN A 239 -28.13 -6.34 -23.39
C GLN A 239 -28.68 -4.92 -23.68
N GLN A 240 -28.34 -4.34 -24.83
CA GLN A 240 -28.61 -2.93 -25.13
C GLN A 240 -30.11 -2.61 -25.18
N ASP A 241 -30.91 -3.54 -25.68
CA ASP A 241 -32.37 -3.44 -25.74
C ASP A 241 -33.05 -3.53 -24.36
N ASN A 242 -32.36 -4.13 -23.39
CA ASN A 242 -32.83 -4.31 -22.01
C ASN A 242 -32.42 -3.16 -21.08
N LEU A 243 -31.57 -2.24 -21.55
CA LEU A 243 -31.20 -1.05 -20.77
C LEU A 243 -32.41 -0.10 -20.63
N PRO A 244 -32.42 0.77 -19.60
CA PRO A 244 -33.47 1.76 -19.45
C PRO A 244 -33.55 2.65 -20.70
N GLY A 245 -34.77 2.80 -21.25
CA GLY A 245 -35.03 3.49 -22.51
C GLY A 245 -34.98 2.61 -23.77
N GLY A 246 -34.61 1.33 -23.64
CA GLY A 246 -34.70 0.31 -24.69
C GLY A 246 -36.10 -0.30 -24.86
N SER A 247 -36.20 -1.40 -25.60
CA SER A 247 -37.47 -2.14 -25.78
C SER A 247 -37.93 -2.89 -24.52
N GLY A 248 -37.03 -3.04 -23.53
CA GLY A 248 -37.30 -3.74 -22.28
C GLY A 248 -37.34 -5.25 -22.42
N PHE A 249 -37.68 -5.93 -21.33
CA PHE A 249 -37.67 -7.38 -21.24
C PHE A 249 -38.92 -8.02 -21.87
N PRO A 250 -38.79 -9.16 -22.57
CA PRO A 250 -39.94 -9.95 -23.03
C PRO A 250 -40.85 -10.42 -21.88
N SER A 251 -42.13 -10.62 -22.18
CA SER A 251 -43.11 -11.13 -21.19
C SER A 251 -42.70 -12.50 -20.64
N GLY A 252 -42.72 -12.66 -19.32
CA GLY A 252 -42.37 -13.92 -18.63
C GLY A 252 -40.90 -14.03 -18.21
N VAL A 253 -40.05 -13.08 -18.60
CA VAL A 253 -38.69 -12.93 -18.08
C VAL A 253 -38.77 -12.23 -16.73
N THR A 254 -38.16 -12.82 -15.70
CA THR A 254 -38.08 -12.23 -14.35
C THR A 254 -36.66 -11.84 -13.98
N LYS A 255 -35.66 -12.48 -14.59
CA LYS A 255 -34.24 -12.21 -14.33
C LYS A 255 -33.46 -11.94 -15.61
N VAL A 256 -32.41 -11.15 -15.50
CA VAL A 256 -31.40 -10.93 -16.53
C VAL A 256 -30.08 -11.54 -16.08
N ARG A 257 -29.41 -12.24 -16.99
CA ARG A 257 -28.08 -12.81 -16.77
C ARG A 257 -27.00 -11.89 -17.34
N LEU A 258 -26.08 -11.48 -16.49
CA LEU A 258 -24.98 -10.58 -16.83
C LEU A 258 -23.64 -11.27 -16.60
N VAL A 259 -22.71 -11.09 -17.53
CA VAL A 259 -21.32 -11.51 -17.36
C VAL A 259 -20.62 -10.53 -16.43
N VAL A 260 -19.94 -11.05 -15.41
CA VAL A 260 -19.17 -10.27 -14.43
C VAL A 260 -17.69 -10.42 -14.72
N LEU A 261 -17.02 -9.30 -14.97
CA LEU A 261 -15.57 -9.24 -15.23
C LEU A 261 -14.76 -8.97 -13.96
N ALA A 262 -15.32 -8.18 -13.04
CA ALA A 262 -14.74 -7.91 -11.73
C ALA A 262 -15.85 -7.66 -10.71
N SER A 263 -15.59 -7.99 -9.44
CA SER A 263 -16.51 -7.67 -8.34
C SER A 263 -15.75 -7.44 -7.05
N TRP A 264 -16.26 -6.52 -6.23
CA TRP A 264 -15.73 -6.27 -4.89
C TRP A 264 -16.82 -5.74 -3.97
N SER A 265 -16.61 -5.88 -2.67
CA SER A 265 -17.49 -5.33 -1.63
C SER A 265 -16.72 -4.39 -0.71
N PHE A 266 -17.45 -3.45 -0.11
CA PHE A 266 -16.95 -2.52 0.89
C PHE A 266 -18.09 -2.12 1.82
N THR A 267 -17.75 -1.51 2.95
CA THR A 267 -18.73 -1.04 3.94
C THR A 267 -18.73 0.48 4.00
N THR A 268 -19.87 1.08 3.70
CA THR A 268 -20.09 2.51 3.89
C THR A 268 -20.48 2.78 5.33
N ARG A 269 -19.84 3.75 5.96
CA ARG A 269 -20.30 4.38 7.19
C ARG A 269 -20.79 5.79 6.89
N GLN A 270 -21.71 6.27 7.71
CA GLN A 270 -22.05 7.69 7.71
C GLN A 270 -20.77 8.50 7.96
N SER A 271 -20.55 9.54 7.16
CA SER A 271 -19.43 10.44 7.38
C SER A 271 -19.55 11.09 8.75
N ALA A 272 -18.45 11.14 9.51
CA ALA A 272 -18.42 11.84 10.80
C ALA A 272 -18.44 13.37 10.65
N GLY A 273 -18.42 13.87 9.42
CA GLY A 273 -18.45 15.28 9.02
C GLY A 273 -17.58 15.51 7.77
N ASP A 274 -17.71 16.69 7.16
CA ASP A 274 -16.70 17.17 6.22
C ASP A 274 -15.38 17.45 6.95
N PHE A 275 -14.30 17.73 6.22
CA PHE A 275 -13.00 18.03 6.82
C PHE A 275 -13.08 19.16 7.86
N ILE A 276 -13.89 20.18 7.58
CA ILE A 276 -14.11 21.31 8.49
C ILE A 276 -14.81 20.84 9.76
N GLY A 277 -15.90 20.06 9.63
CA GLY A 277 -16.62 19.48 10.75
C GLY A 277 -15.73 18.56 11.59
N LEU A 278 -14.86 17.78 10.96
CA LEU A 278 -13.86 16.95 11.66
C LEU A 278 -12.84 17.82 12.41
N LEU A 279 -12.29 18.86 11.79
CA LEU A 279 -11.36 19.81 12.42
C LEU A 279 -11.99 20.54 13.61
N GLN A 280 -13.22 21.04 13.43
CA GLN A 280 -13.98 21.72 14.47
C GLN A 280 -14.36 20.77 15.61
N ALA A 281 -14.56 19.50 15.28
CA ALA A 281 -14.81 18.46 16.27
C ALA A 281 -13.51 17.96 16.92
N LEU A 282 -12.29 18.27 16.45
CA LEU A 282 -11.07 17.80 17.13
C LEU A 282 -11.06 18.13 18.62
N PRO A 283 -11.34 19.36 19.10
CA PRO A 283 -11.35 19.63 20.54
C PRO A 283 -12.38 18.82 21.35
N GLN A 284 -13.45 18.34 20.71
CA GLN A 284 -14.61 17.71 21.35
C GLN A 284 -14.63 16.17 21.18
N ARG A 285 -14.21 15.69 20.01
CA ARG A 285 -14.18 14.29 19.55
C ARG A 285 -12.76 13.73 19.42
N GLY A 286 -11.72 14.56 19.57
CA GLY A 286 -10.34 14.11 19.70
C GLY A 286 -9.33 14.86 18.85
N GLY A 287 -8.62 15.80 19.47
CA GLY A 287 -7.31 16.23 19.01
C GLY A 287 -6.35 15.08 19.30
N VAL A 288 -5.49 15.27 20.29
CA VAL A 288 -4.60 14.27 20.90
C VAL A 288 -5.20 12.84 21.09
N ARG A 289 -6.53 12.66 21.14
CA ARG A 289 -7.21 11.35 21.26
C ARG A 289 -7.10 10.41 20.05
N LEU A 290 -6.67 10.88 18.87
CA LEU A 290 -6.45 10.01 17.69
C LEU A 290 -5.30 9.00 17.88
N LEU A 291 -4.40 9.25 18.81
CA LEU A 291 -3.29 8.36 19.16
C LEU A 291 -3.56 7.53 20.44
N GLN A 292 -4.80 7.59 20.94
CA GLN A 292 -5.24 6.82 22.12
C GLN A 292 -6.07 5.62 21.66
N MET A 293 -6.07 4.55 22.46
CA MET A 293 -6.98 3.44 22.24
C MET A 293 -8.41 3.88 22.60
N PRO A 294 -9.43 3.54 21.79
CA PRO A 294 -10.82 3.78 22.14
C PRO A 294 -11.16 3.10 23.46
N HIS A 295 -11.75 3.84 24.39
CA HIS A 295 -12.18 3.36 25.69
C HIS A 295 -13.48 4.07 26.10
N ALA A 296 -14.25 3.40 26.96
CA ALA A 296 -15.40 4.01 27.61
C ALA A 296 -14.90 4.92 28.75
N GLU A 297 -15.67 5.97 29.07
CA GLU A 297 -15.41 6.80 30.25
C GLU A 297 -15.48 5.93 31.51
N ALA A 298 -14.55 6.13 32.44
CA ALA A 298 -14.57 5.38 33.69
C ALA A 298 -15.81 5.76 34.51
N GLU A 299 -16.50 4.76 35.07
CA GLU A 299 -17.46 5.02 36.13
C GLU A 299 -16.66 5.43 37.37
N THR A 300 -16.78 6.69 37.82
CA THR A 300 -15.94 7.32 38.87
C THR A 300 -16.03 6.68 40.26
N THR A 301 -16.53 5.46 40.39
CA THR A 301 -16.74 4.74 41.64
C THR A 301 -15.52 3.92 42.08
N LEU A 302 -14.60 3.58 41.16
CA LEU A 302 -13.43 2.73 41.44
C LEU A 302 -12.10 3.40 41.04
N PRO A 303 -11.13 3.58 41.97
CA PRO A 303 -9.83 4.18 41.67
C PRO A 303 -9.04 3.48 40.56
N GLU A 304 -9.16 2.15 40.45
CA GLU A 304 -8.49 1.34 39.42
C GLU A 304 -8.99 1.66 38.00
N GLN A 305 -10.28 1.98 37.86
CA GLN A 305 -10.86 2.35 36.57
C GLN A 305 -10.35 3.72 36.11
N THR A 306 -10.24 4.67 37.05
CA THR A 306 -9.64 5.97 36.78
C THR A 306 -8.16 5.85 36.39
N TYR A 307 -7.39 4.97 37.04
CA TYR A 307 -5.99 4.71 36.63
C TYR A 307 -5.90 4.11 35.22
N ALA A 308 -6.73 3.12 34.91
CA ALA A 308 -6.76 2.50 33.59
C ALA A 308 -7.14 3.51 32.50
N GLU A 309 -8.15 4.33 32.73
CA GLU A 309 -8.56 5.43 31.84
C GLU A 309 -7.40 6.40 31.60
N GLN A 310 -6.75 6.89 32.67
CA GLN A 310 -5.59 7.77 32.55
C GLN A 310 -4.44 7.13 31.75
N GLY A 311 -4.18 5.83 31.96
CA GLY A 311 -3.18 5.09 31.17
C GLY A 311 -3.49 5.10 29.67
N LEU A 312 -4.74 4.81 29.31
CA LEU A 312 -5.22 4.82 27.92
C LEU A 312 -5.17 6.23 27.31
N GLU A 313 -5.51 7.26 28.09
CA GLU A 313 -5.41 8.67 27.68
C GLU A 313 -3.95 9.12 27.47
N LEU A 314 -3.01 8.58 28.24
CA LEU A 314 -1.57 8.80 28.03
C LEU A 314 -0.99 7.99 26.85
N GLY A 315 -1.85 7.22 26.15
CA GLY A 315 -1.53 6.43 24.97
C GLY A 315 -0.90 5.07 25.28
N TYR A 316 -1.01 4.60 26.52
CA TYR A 316 -0.66 3.22 26.82
C TYR A 316 -1.76 2.29 26.33
N VAL A 317 -1.36 1.08 25.97
CA VAL A 317 -2.22 -0.02 25.55
C VAL A 317 -1.89 -1.19 26.47
N PRO A 318 -2.89 -1.84 27.09
CA PRO A 318 -2.67 -3.02 27.90
C PRO A 318 -2.42 -4.19 26.94
N LEU A 319 -1.28 -4.85 27.09
CA LEU A 319 -0.94 -6.04 26.33
C LEU A 319 -0.72 -7.21 27.28
N LEU A 320 -1.08 -8.40 26.79
CA LEU A 320 -0.70 -9.64 27.44
C LEU A 320 0.83 -9.76 27.42
N ASP A 321 1.41 -9.92 28.59
CA ASP A 321 2.84 -10.10 28.78
C ASP A 321 3.11 -11.47 29.39
N LEU A 322 4.08 -12.17 28.81
CA LEU A 322 4.52 -13.48 29.26
C LEU A 322 5.87 -13.29 29.91
N SER A 323 5.90 -13.42 31.24
CA SER A 323 7.14 -13.29 31.99
C SER A 323 8.11 -14.41 31.59
N ARG A 324 9.39 -14.24 31.93
CA ARG A 324 10.41 -15.28 31.70
C ARG A 324 10.12 -16.58 32.47
N SER A 325 9.39 -16.50 33.59
CA SER A 325 8.92 -17.68 34.34
C SER A 325 7.72 -18.37 33.68
N GLY A 326 7.16 -17.79 32.62
CA GLY A 326 5.96 -18.29 31.94
C GLY A 326 4.65 -17.83 32.59
N GLU A 327 4.71 -16.90 33.54
CA GLU A 327 3.51 -16.30 34.13
C GLU A 327 2.86 -15.34 33.14
N GLN A 328 1.54 -15.38 33.07
CA GLN A 328 0.77 -14.47 32.23
C GLN A 328 0.35 -13.28 33.07
N THR A 329 0.78 -12.09 32.68
CA THR A 329 0.41 -10.82 33.31
C THR A 329 -0.01 -9.80 32.27
N THR A 330 -0.49 -8.65 32.70
CA THR A 330 -0.75 -7.50 31.82
C THR A 330 0.35 -6.48 32.03
N SER A 331 0.88 -5.96 30.93
CA SER A 331 1.88 -4.90 30.95
C SER A 331 1.44 -3.74 30.05
N TRP A 332 1.81 -2.54 30.46
CA TRP A 332 1.61 -1.34 29.67
C TRP A 332 2.62 -1.25 28.52
N TYR A 333 2.13 -0.96 27.34
CA TYR A 333 2.97 -0.63 26.18
C TYR A 333 2.51 0.68 25.56
N ARG A 334 3.46 1.53 25.19
CA ARG A 334 3.20 2.78 24.46
C ARG A 334 4.15 2.88 23.27
N GLY A 335 3.57 3.12 22.09
CA GLY A 335 4.31 3.29 20.85
C GLY A 335 5.05 4.64 20.76
N PRO A 336 5.84 4.85 19.69
CA PRO A 336 6.58 6.09 19.47
C PRO A 336 5.68 7.28 19.13
N LEU A 337 4.48 7.04 18.60
CA LEU A 337 3.46 8.06 18.34
C LEU A 337 2.57 8.20 19.57
N SER A 338 2.96 9.08 20.49
CA SER A 338 2.23 9.30 21.74
C SER A 338 1.26 10.49 21.60
N PRO A 339 0.06 10.40 22.22
CA PRO A 339 -0.87 11.53 22.33
C PRO A 339 -0.25 12.72 23.09
N TYR A 340 0.65 12.45 24.04
CA TYR A 340 1.20 13.46 24.93
C TYR A 340 2.71 13.67 24.70
N PRO A 341 3.25 14.90 24.86
CA PRO A 341 4.69 15.14 24.80
C PRO A 341 5.45 14.28 25.82
N THR A 342 6.33 13.41 25.35
CA THR A 342 7.12 12.54 26.23
C THR A 342 8.46 13.17 26.56
N THR A 343 8.92 12.95 27.79
CA THR A 343 10.28 13.29 28.19
C THR A 343 11.23 12.18 27.77
N ARG A 344 12.43 12.57 27.35
CA ARG A 344 13.49 11.61 27.04
C ARG A 344 13.90 10.86 28.30
N ASP A 345 14.01 9.54 28.18
CA ASP A 345 14.60 8.72 29.23
C ASP A 345 16.11 8.96 29.35
N LEU A 346 16.55 9.28 30.57
CA LEU A 346 17.94 9.56 30.92
C LEU A 346 18.66 8.35 31.55
N GLY A 347 17.96 7.23 31.78
CA GLY A 347 18.52 6.02 32.40
C GLY A 347 19.44 5.21 31.47
N GLY A 348 19.42 5.47 30.16
CA GLY A 348 20.26 4.79 29.18
C GLY A 348 21.74 5.24 29.20
N PRO A 349 22.65 4.47 28.55
CA PRO A 349 22.36 3.35 27.64
C PRO A 349 22.09 2.02 28.35
N TYR A 350 21.05 1.30 27.89
CA TYR A 350 20.72 -0.03 28.36
C TYR A 350 21.49 -1.11 27.60
N ALA A 351 22.07 -2.07 28.33
CA ALA A 351 22.81 -3.19 27.74
C ALA A 351 21.90 -4.30 27.17
N THR A 352 20.69 -4.43 27.72
CA THR A 352 19.66 -5.40 27.32
C THR A 352 18.30 -4.72 27.31
N SER A 353 17.32 -5.30 26.61
CA SER A 353 15.93 -4.82 26.65
C SER A 353 15.36 -4.81 28.06
N ASP A 354 15.69 -5.82 28.85
CA ASP A 354 15.08 -6.03 30.16
C ASP A 354 15.55 -4.98 31.16
N ALA A 355 16.76 -4.44 30.96
CA ALA A 355 17.24 -3.29 31.73
C ALA A 355 16.44 -2.00 31.45
N ALA A 356 15.69 -1.95 30.34
CA ALA A 356 14.82 -0.84 29.97
C ALA A 356 13.34 -1.06 30.35
N MET A 357 13.02 -2.15 31.08
CA MET A 357 11.69 -2.36 31.62
C MET A 357 11.45 -1.40 32.79
N GLN A 358 10.28 -0.76 32.82
CA GLN A 358 9.87 0.10 33.93
C GLN A 358 8.82 -0.64 34.77
N TYR A 359 8.87 -0.49 36.10
CA TYR A 359 7.92 -1.09 37.02
C TYR A 359 7.21 0.01 37.80
N ASP A 360 5.88 -0.03 37.80
CA ASP A 360 5.03 0.81 38.64
C ASP A 360 4.73 0.05 39.94
N PRO A 361 5.37 0.42 41.06
CA PRO A 361 5.17 -0.27 42.33
C PRO A 361 3.81 0.00 42.98
N GLU A 362 3.12 1.08 42.58
CA GLU A 362 1.82 1.45 43.16
C GLU A 362 0.70 0.54 42.63
N HIS A 363 0.74 0.22 41.33
CA HIS A 363 -0.27 -0.60 40.66
C HIS A 363 0.22 -2.01 40.32
N GLY A 364 1.49 -2.30 40.55
CA GLY A 364 2.09 -3.61 40.31
C GLY A 364 2.23 -3.99 38.83
N LEU A 365 2.22 -3.00 37.93
CA LEU A 365 2.27 -3.21 36.48
C LEU A 365 3.63 -2.86 35.91
N PHE A 366 4.04 -3.62 34.89
CA PHE A 366 5.23 -3.32 34.12
C PHE A 366 4.90 -2.44 32.92
N ALA A 367 5.81 -1.53 32.55
CA ALA A 367 5.77 -0.75 31.33
C ALA A 367 6.93 -1.14 30.40
N MET A 368 6.58 -1.72 29.25
CA MET A 368 7.50 -2.37 28.30
C MET A 368 7.94 -1.46 27.14
N SER A 369 7.48 -0.21 27.10
CA SER A 369 7.68 0.71 25.96
C SER A 369 9.15 0.87 25.57
N TRP A 370 10.04 1.10 26.56
CA TRP A 370 11.47 1.28 26.31
C TRP A 370 12.19 -0.03 25.99
N ALA A 371 11.79 -1.14 26.62
CA ALA A 371 12.29 -2.48 26.29
C ALA A 371 11.97 -2.85 24.84
N ALA A 372 10.74 -2.59 24.40
CA ALA A 372 10.31 -2.77 23.02
C ALA A 372 11.07 -1.85 22.06
N ALA A 373 11.22 -0.57 22.39
CA ALA A 373 12.01 0.38 21.58
C ALA A 373 13.47 -0.05 21.42
N TRP A 374 14.09 -0.57 22.49
CA TRP A 374 15.44 -1.13 22.45
C TRP A 374 15.51 -2.33 21.50
N GLN A 375 14.54 -3.23 21.56
CA GLN A 375 14.47 -4.40 20.69
C GLN A 375 14.28 -4.03 19.21
N ILE A 376 13.36 -3.10 18.92
CA ILE A 376 13.14 -2.59 17.57
C ILE A 376 14.42 -1.95 17.04
N GLY A 377 15.10 -1.11 17.83
CA GLY A 377 16.38 -0.52 17.46
C GLY A 377 17.44 -1.57 17.14
N ARG A 378 17.54 -2.63 17.95
CA ARG A 378 18.44 -3.76 17.70
C ARG A 378 18.10 -4.49 16.39
N LEU A 379 16.82 -4.75 16.13
CA LEU A 379 16.39 -5.43 14.91
C LEU A 379 16.64 -4.58 13.66
N LEU A 380 16.36 -3.28 13.71
CA LEU A 380 16.66 -2.34 12.63
C LEU A 380 18.18 -2.25 12.36
N ALA A 381 18.97 -2.17 13.42
CA ALA A 381 20.43 -2.19 13.34
C ALA A 381 20.96 -3.49 12.70
N LEU A 382 20.36 -4.65 13.00
CA LEU A 382 20.75 -5.93 12.41
C LEU A 382 20.25 -6.11 10.97
N ALA A 383 19.11 -5.51 10.62
CA ALA A 383 18.56 -5.53 9.27
C ALA A 383 19.41 -4.68 8.30
N ASP A 384 20.03 -3.60 8.79
CA ASP A 384 20.99 -2.81 8.02
C ASP A 384 22.34 -3.54 7.92
N ARG A 385 22.61 -4.09 6.73
CA ARG A 385 23.86 -4.78 6.42
C ARG A 385 25.10 -3.91 6.65
N SER A 386 25.04 -2.62 6.29
CA SER A 386 26.18 -1.72 6.38
C SER A 386 26.52 -1.44 7.85
N PHE A 387 25.49 -1.17 8.66
CA PHE A 387 25.63 -0.97 10.10
C PHE A 387 26.18 -2.22 10.80
N ALA A 388 25.60 -3.39 10.51
CA ALA A 388 26.02 -4.65 11.12
C ALA A 388 27.47 -5.03 10.76
N GLN A 389 27.90 -4.79 9.53
CA GLN A 389 29.31 -4.98 9.15
C GLN A 389 30.23 -3.99 9.86
N GLY A 390 29.84 -2.72 9.94
CA GLY A 390 30.59 -1.67 10.62
C GLY A 390 30.82 -1.99 12.11
N ILE A 391 29.79 -2.42 12.83
CA ILE A 391 29.93 -2.74 14.27
C ILE A 391 30.83 -3.96 14.51
N ILE A 392 30.77 -4.97 13.64
CA ILE A 392 31.63 -6.16 13.74
C ILE A 392 33.08 -5.80 13.42
N GLN A 393 33.32 -5.02 12.37
CA GLN A 393 34.66 -4.55 12.00
C GLN A 393 35.26 -3.69 13.11
N TRP A 394 34.48 -2.76 13.66
CA TRP A 394 34.90 -1.92 14.78
C TRP A 394 35.25 -2.75 16.01
N ARG A 395 34.41 -3.73 16.39
CA ARG A 395 34.72 -4.67 17.48
C ARG A 395 36.02 -5.42 17.21
N ARG A 396 36.19 -5.98 16.01
CA ARG A 396 37.42 -6.71 15.62
C ARG A 396 38.64 -5.80 15.73
N GLN A 397 38.59 -4.58 15.21
CA GLN A 397 39.68 -3.63 15.29
C GLN A 397 40.04 -3.29 16.74
N ALA A 398 39.04 -3.05 17.60
CA ALA A 398 39.28 -2.82 19.03
C ALA A 398 39.96 -4.02 19.71
N PHE A 399 39.49 -5.24 19.44
CA PHE A 399 40.13 -6.47 19.93
C PHE A 399 41.57 -6.64 19.43
N PHE A 400 41.83 -6.38 18.14
CA PHE A 400 43.16 -6.45 17.55
C PHE A 400 44.12 -5.42 18.16
N GLN A 401 43.69 -4.16 18.31
CA GLN A 401 44.51 -3.10 18.90
C GLN A 401 44.86 -3.42 20.36
N GLN A 402 43.89 -3.87 21.15
CA GLN A 402 44.15 -4.24 22.55
C GLN A 402 45.08 -5.46 22.65
N GLY A 403 44.92 -6.45 21.75
CA GLY A 403 45.82 -7.59 21.65
C GLY A 403 47.26 -7.18 21.33
N GLN A 404 47.45 -6.22 20.42
CA GLN A 404 48.77 -5.66 20.11
C GLN A 404 49.38 -4.93 21.30
N THR A 405 48.63 -4.04 21.96
CA THR A 405 49.14 -3.32 23.15
C THR A 405 49.53 -4.29 24.27
N GLN A 406 48.77 -5.35 24.49
CA GLN A 406 49.12 -6.38 25.47
C GLN A 406 50.33 -7.20 25.05
N ALA A 407 50.43 -7.57 23.76
CA ALA A 407 51.60 -8.25 23.21
C ALA A 407 52.85 -7.38 23.38
N ASP A 408 52.80 -6.11 23.00
CA ASP A 408 53.89 -5.14 23.13
C ASP A 408 54.30 -4.95 24.59
N THR A 409 53.34 -4.84 25.52
CA THR A 409 53.61 -4.73 26.96
C THR A 409 54.31 -5.99 27.50
N LEU A 410 53.85 -7.18 27.10
CA LEU A 410 54.47 -8.44 27.49
C LEU A 410 55.86 -8.63 26.86
N LEU A 411 56.05 -8.17 25.62
CA LEU A 411 57.32 -8.26 24.89
C LEU A 411 58.34 -7.28 25.48
N ALA A 412 57.93 -6.07 25.85
CA ALA A 412 58.73 -5.12 26.62
C ALA A 412 59.14 -5.71 27.98
N THR A 413 58.20 -6.31 28.72
CA THR A 413 58.49 -7.00 29.99
C THR A 413 59.48 -8.18 29.80
N ARG A 414 59.43 -8.88 28.67
CA ARG A 414 60.37 -9.97 28.33
C ARG A 414 61.75 -9.47 27.91
N LEU A 415 61.84 -8.29 27.28
CA LEU A 415 63.10 -7.65 26.86
C LEU A 415 63.83 -6.99 28.05
N GLU A 416 63.11 -6.52 29.05
CA GLU A 416 63.66 -5.97 30.30
C GLU A 416 64.09 -7.05 31.32
N ALA A 417 63.80 -8.34 31.04
CA ALA A 417 64.27 -9.44 31.88
C ALA A 417 65.80 -9.59 31.74
N PRO A 418 66.58 -9.56 32.83
CA PRO A 418 68.04 -9.51 32.76
C PRO A 418 68.62 -10.75 32.08
N ALA A 419 69.51 -10.53 31.10
CA ALA A 419 70.33 -11.56 30.46
C ALA A 419 71.33 -12.14 31.47
N GLY A 420 70.85 -13.01 32.36
CA GLY A 420 71.64 -13.55 33.45
C GLY A 420 71.34 -15.03 33.72
N THR A 421 72.32 -15.88 33.40
CA THR A 421 72.51 -17.28 33.79
C THR A 421 71.74 -18.38 33.04
N SER A 422 72.45 -18.96 32.08
CA SER A 422 72.11 -20.22 31.40
C SER A 422 72.31 -21.41 32.37
N GLY A 423 71.22 -21.94 32.93
CA GLY A 423 71.18 -23.21 33.65
C GLY A 423 69.99 -24.06 33.20
N PRO A 424 70.04 -25.40 33.27
CA PRO A 424 68.98 -26.28 32.76
C PRO A 424 67.60 -26.07 33.43
N ALA A 425 67.57 -25.52 34.66
CA ALA A 425 66.34 -25.13 35.34
C ALA A 425 65.66 -23.88 34.72
N SER A 426 66.44 -22.91 34.21
CA SER A 426 65.89 -21.70 33.58
C SER A 426 65.32 -21.96 32.19
N ARG A 427 65.72 -23.05 31.52
CA ARG A 427 65.11 -23.49 30.26
C ARG A 427 63.69 -24.05 30.44
N ARG A 428 63.40 -24.75 31.54
CA ARG A 428 62.06 -25.29 31.83
C ARG A 428 61.04 -24.20 32.16
N SER A 429 61.44 -23.15 32.89
CA SER A 429 60.57 -21.99 33.14
C SER A 429 60.33 -21.16 31.88
N TRP A 430 61.30 -21.09 30.97
CA TRP A 430 61.14 -20.48 29.65
C TRP A 430 60.12 -21.21 28.79
N HIS A 431 60.16 -22.55 28.74
CA HIS A 431 59.18 -23.35 28.01
C HIS A 431 57.78 -23.32 28.65
N ALA A 432 57.68 -23.29 29.99
CA ALA A 432 56.40 -23.13 30.67
C ALA A 432 55.75 -21.77 30.39
N GLY A 433 56.55 -20.70 30.37
CA GLY A 433 56.09 -19.35 29.99
C GLY A 433 55.75 -19.21 28.51
N LEU A 434 56.45 -19.93 27.62
CA LEU A 434 56.12 -20.01 26.19
C LEU A 434 54.82 -20.77 25.93
N VAL A 435 54.61 -21.90 26.62
CA VAL A 435 53.37 -22.67 26.51
C VAL A 435 52.19 -21.92 27.14
N GLN A 436 52.36 -21.29 28.31
CA GLN A 436 51.31 -20.41 28.87
C GLN A 436 51.03 -19.20 28.00
N GLY A 437 52.04 -18.56 27.41
CA GLY A 437 51.87 -17.43 26.50
C GLY A 437 51.14 -17.84 25.21
N PHE A 438 51.55 -18.95 24.60
CA PHE A 438 50.92 -19.51 23.41
C PHE A 438 49.48 -19.98 23.66
N LEU A 439 49.22 -20.63 24.80
CA LEU A 439 47.87 -21.03 25.19
C LEU A 439 46.99 -19.81 25.50
N ARG A 440 47.54 -18.74 26.08
CA ARG A 440 46.82 -17.48 26.36
C ARG A 440 46.55 -16.68 25.06
N GLU A 441 47.46 -16.66 24.10
CA GLU A 441 47.25 -16.07 22.76
C GLU A 441 46.22 -16.85 21.93
N ARG A 442 46.25 -18.18 21.97
CA ARG A 442 45.41 -19.03 21.11
C ARG A 442 44.02 -19.33 21.68
N PHE A 443 43.87 -19.32 23.01
CA PHE A 443 42.60 -19.64 23.70
C PHE A 443 42.03 -18.48 24.53
N GLY A 444 42.75 -17.36 24.68
CA GLY A 444 42.29 -16.15 25.39
C GLY A 444 41.09 -15.39 24.79
N PRO A 445 40.80 -15.41 23.47
CA PRO A 445 39.67 -14.63 22.93
C PRO A 445 38.28 -15.10 23.40
N VAL A 446 38.19 -16.28 24.00
CA VAL A 446 36.90 -16.94 24.30
C VAL A 446 36.46 -16.71 25.75
N LEU A 447 37.34 -16.28 26.65
CA LEU A 447 37.02 -16.15 28.08
C LEU A 447 37.71 -14.92 28.69
N ARG A 448 37.02 -13.78 28.82
CA ARG A 448 36.89 -13.02 30.09
C ARG A 448 36.31 -11.60 29.99
N GLU A 449 35.62 -11.27 31.09
CA GLU A 449 34.90 -10.06 31.53
C GLU A 449 35.74 -8.76 31.67
N GLY A 450 36.86 -8.62 30.96
CA GLY A 450 37.77 -7.47 31.13
C GLY A 450 37.81 -6.48 29.95
N VAL A 451 37.03 -6.72 28.90
CA VAL A 451 37.08 -5.93 27.68
C VAL A 451 36.25 -4.66 27.88
N THR A 452 36.92 -3.56 28.20
CA THR A 452 36.33 -2.22 28.12
C THR A 452 36.20 -1.83 26.65
N VAL A 453 35.11 -2.28 26.03
CA VAL A 453 34.68 -1.78 24.72
C VAL A 453 34.46 -0.28 24.86
N PRO A 454 34.99 0.59 23.99
CA PRO A 454 34.73 2.02 24.08
C PRO A 454 33.22 2.24 24.03
N LEU A 455 32.63 2.74 25.12
CA LEU A 455 31.21 3.07 25.13
C LEU A 455 30.95 4.09 24.03
N VAL A 456 29.92 3.83 23.21
CA VAL A 456 29.43 4.82 22.24
C VAL A 456 29.12 6.08 23.03
N THR A 457 29.92 7.12 22.84
CA THR A 457 29.60 8.45 23.37
C THR A 457 28.20 8.81 22.89
N PRO A 458 27.24 9.08 23.80
CA PRO A 458 25.88 9.44 23.41
C PRO A 458 25.90 10.58 22.40
N ARG A 459 24.94 10.62 21.48
CA ARG A 459 24.83 11.70 20.48
C ARG A 459 24.82 13.09 21.14
N SER A 460 24.29 13.22 22.36
CA SER A 460 24.30 14.44 23.18
C SER A 460 25.69 14.90 23.63
N LYS A 461 26.71 14.03 23.60
CA LYS A 461 28.13 14.37 23.85
C LYS A 461 28.94 14.50 22.56
N ARG A 462 28.38 14.17 21.39
CA ARG A 462 29.01 14.30 20.06
C ARG A 462 28.52 15.51 19.28
N LEU A 463 27.30 15.96 19.58
CA LEU A 463 26.69 17.12 18.94
C LEU A 463 27.08 18.35 19.75
N ASP A 464 27.81 19.25 19.10
CA ASP A 464 27.88 20.64 19.52
C ASP A 464 26.44 21.19 19.46
N PRO A 465 25.83 21.60 20.59
CA PRO A 465 24.44 22.09 20.60
C PRO A 465 24.21 23.24 19.62
N GLU A 466 25.29 23.95 19.25
CA GLU A 466 25.28 25.09 18.32
C GLU A 466 25.15 24.70 16.84
N ARG A 467 25.27 23.41 16.49
CA ARG A 467 25.27 22.92 15.10
C ARG A 467 24.08 22.03 14.74
N LEU A 468 23.07 21.94 15.60
CA LEU A 468 21.85 21.19 15.31
C LEU A 468 20.86 22.05 14.52
N PRO A 469 20.35 21.57 13.36
CA PRO A 469 19.31 22.27 12.62
C PRO A 469 18.08 22.49 13.51
N GLY A 470 17.66 23.74 13.68
CA GLY A 470 16.46 24.11 14.45
C GLY A 470 16.64 24.28 15.97
N LEU A 471 17.86 24.21 16.49
CA LEU A 471 18.17 24.48 17.91
C LEU A 471 19.14 25.67 18.03
N VAL A 472 18.67 26.78 18.59
CA VAL A 472 19.49 27.97 18.92
C VAL A 472 19.96 27.88 20.38
N ALA A 473 21.25 28.08 20.63
CA ALA A 473 21.80 28.12 21.98
C ALA A 473 21.13 29.21 22.84
N GLY A 474 20.82 28.90 24.11
CA GLY A 474 20.10 29.82 25.00
C GLY A 474 20.80 31.15 25.24
N SER A 475 22.13 31.20 25.13
CA SER A 475 22.94 32.43 25.19
C SER A 475 22.69 33.36 24.00
N ARG A 476 22.54 32.83 22.78
CA ARG A 476 22.26 33.60 21.57
C ARG A 476 20.82 34.08 21.53
N LEU A 477 19.88 33.28 22.04
CA LEU A 477 18.48 33.67 22.19
C LEU A 477 18.30 34.76 23.26
N ALA A 478 19.11 34.71 24.33
CA ALA A 478 19.20 35.78 25.32
C ALA A 478 19.83 37.06 24.74
N ALA A 479 20.87 36.93 23.91
CA ALA A 479 21.50 38.05 23.21
C ALA A 479 20.54 38.72 22.20
N ALA A 480 19.81 37.93 21.39
CA ALA A 480 18.80 38.42 20.46
C ALA A 480 17.67 39.18 21.19
N ARG A 481 17.18 38.64 22.32
CA ARG A 481 16.21 39.33 23.17
C ARG A 481 16.76 40.63 23.76
N GLN A 482 18.04 40.66 24.14
CA GLN A 482 18.68 41.88 24.63
C GLN A 482 18.92 42.92 23.52
N ALA A 483 19.11 42.46 22.28
CA ALA A 483 19.24 43.31 21.09
C ALA A 483 17.89 43.75 20.49
N GLY A 484 16.77 43.23 20.99
CA GLY A 484 15.43 43.54 20.48
C GLY A 484 15.06 42.81 19.18
N GLU A 485 15.83 41.78 18.81
CA GLU A 485 15.60 40.95 17.63
C GLU A 485 14.58 39.84 17.91
N ASP A 486 13.78 39.49 16.89
CA ASP A 486 12.81 38.39 17.01
C ASP A 486 13.56 37.05 17.10
N PRO A 487 13.39 36.28 18.20
CA PRO A 487 14.03 34.98 18.36
C PRO A 487 13.66 33.98 17.25
N LEU A 488 12.51 34.14 16.59
CA LEU A 488 12.13 33.31 15.44
C LEU A 488 12.95 33.64 14.19
N GLN A 489 13.33 34.90 14.02
CA GLN A 489 14.18 35.34 12.91
C GLN A 489 15.61 34.79 13.06
N ALA A 490 16.12 34.68 14.29
CA ALA A 490 17.40 34.05 14.60
C ALA A 490 17.40 32.52 14.35
N ILE A 491 16.24 31.85 14.54
CA ILE A 491 16.06 30.43 14.19
C ILE A 491 15.98 30.26 12.67
N ALA A 492 15.26 31.14 11.98
CA ALA A 492 15.12 31.12 10.53
C ALA A 492 16.47 31.35 9.83
N SER A 493 17.28 32.31 10.29
CA SER A 493 18.62 32.53 9.73
C SER A 493 19.50 31.29 9.86
N GLN A 494 19.42 30.53 10.95
CA GLN A 494 20.22 29.30 11.12
C GLN A 494 19.72 28.13 10.25
N LEU A 495 18.42 28.07 9.95
CA LEU A 495 17.84 27.03 9.10
C LEU A 495 18.08 27.30 7.60
N PHE A 496 18.22 28.57 7.21
CA PHE A 496 18.28 29.01 5.81
C PHE A 496 19.58 29.74 5.44
N GLU A 497 20.56 29.85 6.34
CA GLU A 497 21.93 30.18 5.97
C GLU A 497 22.46 29.04 5.10
N GLU A 498 22.54 29.29 3.79
CA GLU A 498 23.31 28.48 2.86
C GLU A 498 24.75 28.41 3.38
N THR A 499 25.14 27.26 3.92
CA THR A 499 26.55 26.96 4.17
C THR A 499 27.30 27.05 2.84
N PRO A 500 28.40 27.81 2.73
CA PRO A 500 29.24 27.82 1.53
C PRO A 500 29.91 26.48 1.26
#